data_AF-A0A516RIY1-F1
#
_entry.id   AF-A0A516RIY1-F1
#
_cell.length_a   1.000
_cell.length_b   1.000
_cell.length_c   1.000
_cell.angle_alpha   90.00
_cell.angle_beta   90.00
_cell.angle_gamma   90.00
#
_symmetry.space_group_name_H-M   'P 1'
#
loop_
_entity.id
_entity.type
_entity.pdbx_description
1 polymer ?
#
loop_
_entity_poly.entity_id
_entity_poly.type
_entity_poly.pdbx_seq_one_letter_code
_entity_poly.pdbx_strand_id
1 'polypeptide(L)'
;MDERRVERRRAACAHRLEAWADGVVAGLDAQEDVERSLSRALRGEPSLREETAVRRADALRAAALGLGPAGCAVAAGVSHRMLRTWQEQDPAFAAAMTAAVELAERERERAARAETEAPGLGPAALRVVLKAVREGSVQSAAAALGGWSEQSFLRLRRKSPEVAALLAAARRARAKKADRRGRPRFERGYRLVRVDEGEMGSDASVGRGNGGAADGGSAPSGPGSTGGAAAASGA
;
A
#
# COMPACT_ATOMS: atom_id res chain seq x y z
N MET A 1 4.48 41.24 30.89
CA MET A 1 4.35 40.61 29.54
C MET A 1 2.98 40.00 29.46
N ASP A 2 2.24 40.27 28.38
CA ASP A 2 0.79 40.03 28.29
C ASP A 2 0.53 38.63 27.72
N GLU A 3 0.25 37.63 28.58
CA GLU A 3 0.11 36.21 28.22
C GLU A 3 -0.91 35.97 27.10
N ARG A 4 -1.99 36.73 27.09
CA ARG A 4 -3.03 36.69 26.04
C ARG A 4 -2.48 37.06 24.66
N ARG A 5 -1.48 37.93 24.57
CA ARG A 5 -0.82 38.26 23.28
C ARG A 5 0.06 37.11 22.80
N VAL A 6 0.72 36.40 23.72
CA VAL A 6 1.56 35.24 23.39
C VAL A 6 0.69 34.08 22.89
N GLU A 7 -0.43 33.81 23.56
CA GLU A 7 -1.39 32.78 23.14
C GLU A 7 -1.99 33.08 21.76
N ARG A 8 -2.44 34.31 21.51
CA ARG A 8 -2.97 34.72 20.19
C ARG A 8 -1.93 34.56 19.07
N ARG A 9 -0.66 34.91 19.34
CA ARG A 9 0.43 34.72 18.37
C ARG A 9 0.69 33.24 18.09
N ARG A 10 0.71 32.39 19.13
CA ARG A 10 0.86 30.94 18.97
C ARG A 10 -0.28 30.33 18.15
N ALA A 11 -1.52 30.74 18.42
CA ALA A 11 -2.69 30.29 17.66
C ALA A 11 -2.62 30.74 16.19
N ALA A 12 -2.24 31.99 15.92
CA ALA A 12 -2.08 32.48 14.56
C ALA A 12 -0.97 31.74 13.78
N CYS A 13 0.15 31.44 14.43
CA CYS A 13 1.22 30.63 13.83
C CYS A 13 0.77 29.21 13.53
N ALA A 14 0.05 28.56 14.47
CA ALA A 14 -0.49 27.22 14.27
C ALA A 14 -1.47 27.19 13.08
N HIS A 15 -2.38 28.17 13.00
CA HIS A 15 -3.34 28.27 11.91
C HIS A 15 -2.67 28.46 10.55
N ARG A 16 -1.63 29.32 10.47
CA ARG A 16 -0.86 29.51 9.24
C ARG A 16 -0.18 28.21 8.79
N LEU A 17 0.38 27.46 9.74
CA LEU A 17 1.04 26.19 9.47
C LEU A 17 0.03 25.13 8.96
N GLU A 18 -1.17 25.09 9.54
CA GLU A 18 -2.23 24.21 9.07
C GLU A 18 -2.69 24.56 7.65
N ALA A 19 -2.89 25.84 7.35
CA ALA A 19 -3.28 26.30 6.02
C ALA A 19 -2.20 26.00 4.97
N TRP A 20 -0.93 26.20 5.32
CA TRP A 20 0.20 25.80 4.48
C TRP A 20 0.20 24.29 4.21
N ALA A 21 0.04 23.46 5.25
CA ALA A 21 0.05 22.01 5.10
C ALA A 21 -1.13 21.50 4.26
N ASP A 22 -2.32 22.07 4.45
CA ASP A 22 -3.48 21.77 3.61
C ASP A 22 -3.24 22.16 2.15
N GLY A 23 -2.59 23.31 1.91
CA GLY A 23 -2.19 23.77 0.58
C GLY A 23 -1.17 22.83 -0.09
N VAL A 24 -0.17 22.36 0.64
CA VAL A 24 0.82 21.38 0.13
C VAL A 24 0.14 20.07 -0.26
N VAL A 25 -0.72 19.52 0.60
CA VAL A 25 -1.43 18.27 0.31
C VAL A 25 -2.39 18.42 -0.87
N ALA A 26 -3.10 19.55 -0.97
CA ALA A 26 -3.96 19.85 -2.11
C ALA A 26 -3.16 20.05 -3.41
N GLY A 27 -1.96 20.65 -3.32
CA GLY A 27 -1.05 20.80 -4.45
C GLY A 27 -0.56 19.47 -5.00
N LEU A 28 -0.28 18.49 -4.14
CA LEU A 28 0.05 17.12 -4.57
C LEU A 28 -1.10 16.49 -5.35
N ASP A 29 -2.35 16.69 -4.92
CA ASP A 29 -3.52 16.20 -5.65
C ASP A 29 -3.72 16.90 -6.99
N ALA A 30 -3.58 18.22 -7.02
CA ALA A 30 -3.67 18.98 -8.25
C ALA A 30 -2.60 18.55 -9.26
N GLN A 31 -1.39 18.24 -8.79
CA GLN A 31 -0.33 17.73 -9.66
C GLN A 31 -0.69 16.38 -10.27
N GLU A 32 -1.18 15.42 -9.46
CA GLU A 32 -1.63 14.11 -9.96
C GLU A 32 -2.78 14.24 -10.98
N ASP A 33 -3.70 15.17 -10.76
CA ASP A 33 -4.82 15.44 -11.67
C ASP A 33 -4.36 16.09 -12.98
N VAL A 34 -3.36 16.98 -12.93
CA VAL A 34 -2.73 17.58 -14.11
C VAL A 34 -1.99 16.52 -14.93
N GLU A 35 -1.16 15.70 -14.30
CA GLU A 35 -0.44 14.60 -14.99
C GLU A 35 -1.41 13.63 -15.66
N ARG A 36 -2.52 13.29 -14.99
CA ARG A 36 -3.59 12.45 -15.57
C ARG A 36 -4.27 13.14 -16.75
N SER A 37 -4.56 14.43 -16.64
CA SER A 37 -5.21 15.21 -17.71
C SER A 37 -4.32 15.36 -18.94
N LEU A 38 -3.02 15.64 -18.74
CA LEU A 38 -2.03 15.73 -19.80
C LEU A 38 -1.85 14.39 -20.52
N SER A 39 -1.74 13.30 -19.75
CA SER A 39 -1.64 11.95 -20.31
C SER A 39 -2.86 11.63 -21.18
N ARG A 40 -4.06 11.99 -20.70
CA ARG A 40 -5.32 11.81 -21.43
C ARG A 40 -5.39 12.66 -22.70
N ALA A 41 -4.93 13.91 -22.63
CA ALA A 41 -4.92 14.82 -23.78
C ALA A 41 -3.96 14.35 -24.89
N LEU A 42 -2.80 13.80 -24.52
CA LEU A 42 -1.78 13.38 -25.49
C LEU A 42 -2.06 12.00 -26.11
N ARG A 43 -2.66 11.07 -25.35
CA ARG A 43 -2.74 9.65 -25.75
C ARG A 43 -4.15 9.07 -25.74
N GLY A 44 -5.16 9.83 -25.32
CA GLY A 44 -6.50 9.32 -25.08
C GLY A 44 -6.57 8.50 -23.79
N GLU A 45 -7.44 7.50 -23.75
CA GLU A 45 -7.53 6.60 -22.59
C GLU A 45 -6.29 5.70 -22.53
N PRO A 46 -5.55 5.67 -21.40
CA PRO A 46 -4.32 4.91 -21.30
C PRO A 46 -4.60 3.40 -21.42
N SER A 47 -3.78 2.70 -22.19
CA SER A 47 -3.84 1.24 -22.24
C SER A 47 -3.35 0.64 -20.91
N LEU A 48 -3.87 -0.54 -20.53
CA LEU A 48 -3.42 -1.28 -19.35
C LEU A 48 -1.90 -1.51 -19.32
N ARG A 49 -1.30 -1.68 -20.51
CA ARG A 49 0.15 -1.85 -20.68
C ARG A 49 0.91 -0.57 -20.30
N GLU A 50 0.43 0.59 -20.73
CA GLU A 50 1.02 1.88 -20.38
C GLU A 50 0.88 2.20 -18.90
N GLU A 51 -0.31 1.98 -18.32
CA GLU A 51 -0.48 2.14 -16.87
C GLU A 51 0.48 1.26 -16.09
N THR A 52 0.64 0.00 -16.52
CA THR A 52 1.58 -0.94 -15.89
C THR A 52 3.02 -0.45 -16.01
N ALA A 53 3.43 0.11 -17.16
CA ALA A 53 4.76 0.66 -17.35
C ALA A 53 5.03 1.87 -16.43
N VAL A 54 4.07 2.78 -16.29
CA VAL A 54 4.17 3.93 -15.37
C VAL A 54 4.31 3.45 -13.92
N ARG A 55 3.45 2.53 -13.48
CA ARG A 55 3.52 1.97 -12.12
C ARG A 55 4.84 1.24 -11.85
N ARG A 56 5.39 0.52 -12.85
CA ARG A 56 6.73 -0.10 -12.75
C ARG A 56 7.83 0.97 -12.62
N ALA A 57 7.75 2.06 -13.38
CA ALA A 57 8.70 3.16 -13.28
C ALA A 57 8.64 3.83 -11.89
N ASP A 58 7.44 4.00 -11.32
CA ASP A 58 7.26 4.52 -9.96
C ASP A 58 7.87 3.58 -8.90
N ALA A 59 7.71 2.26 -9.06
CA ALA A 59 8.34 1.28 -8.18
C ALA A 59 9.88 1.35 -8.24
N LEU A 60 10.45 1.47 -9.45
CA LEU A 60 11.90 1.61 -9.66
C LEU A 60 12.43 2.91 -9.05
N ARG A 61 11.73 4.02 -9.27
CA ARG A 61 12.08 5.32 -8.69
C ARG A 61 12.05 5.25 -7.17
N ALA A 62 11.04 4.59 -6.59
CA ALA A 62 10.95 4.39 -5.15
C ALA A 62 12.12 3.56 -4.61
N ALA A 63 12.49 2.48 -5.30
CA ALA A 63 13.64 1.65 -4.96
C ALA A 63 14.95 2.44 -5.01
N ALA A 64 15.14 3.27 -6.05
CA ALA A 64 16.31 4.15 -6.19
C ALA A 64 16.40 5.23 -5.11
N LEU A 65 15.28 5.54 -4.46
CA LEU A 65 15.21 6.44 -3.31
C LEU A 65 15.36 5.69 -1.97
N GLY A 66 15.67 4.39 -2.03
CA GLY A 66 15.95 3.53 -0.89
C GLY A 66 14.70 3.04 -0.17
N LEU A 67 13.52 3.10 -0.81
CA LEU A 67 12.32 2.53 -0.24
C LEU A 67 12.37 1.00 -0.34
N GLY A 68 11.90 0.32 0.72
CA GLY A 68 11.77 -1.13 0.72
C GLY A 68 10.62 -1.61 -0.19
N PRO A 69 10.48 -2.93 -0.40
CA PRO A 69 9.49 -3.50 -1.33
C PRO A 69 8.04 -3.04 -1.09
N ALA A 70 7.63 -2.90 0.18
CA ALA A 70 6.31 -2.40 0.53
C ALA A 70 6.12 -0.92 0.17
N GLY A 71 7.15 -0.09 0.38
CA GLY A 71 7.14 1.33 -0.02
C GLY A 71 7.09 1.51 -1.53
N CYS A 72 7.84 0.68 -2.27
CA CYS A 72 7.80 0.64 -3.74
C CYS A 72 6.40 0.27 -4.27
N ALA A 73 5.74 -0.71 -3.66
CA ALA A 73 4.38 -1.09 -4.04
C ALA A 73 3.38 0.06 -3.85
N VAL A 74 3.48 0.79 -2.73
CA VAL A 74 2.61 1.95 -2.46
C VAL A 74 2.91 3.14 -3.37
N ALA A 75 4.19 3.41 -3.65
CA ALA A 75 4.57 4.41 -4.63
C ALA A 75 3.92 4.12 -5.99
N ALA A 76 4.02 2.87 -6.45
CA ALA A 76 3.41 2.36 -7.68
C ALA A 76 1.88 2.20 -7.63
N GLY A 77 1.24 2.39 -6.48
CA GLY A 77 -0.22 2.21 -6.34
C GLY A 77 -0.69 0.77 -6.59
N VAL A 78 0.14 -0.24 -6.26
CA VAL A 78 -0.18 -1.66 -6.41
C VAL A 78 -0.02 -2.42 -5.10
N SER A 79 -0.59 -3.61 -5.03
CA SER A 79 -0.37 -4.50 -3.89
C SER A 79 1.05 -5.08 -3.90
N HIS A 80 1.59 -5.38 -2.71
CA HIS A 80 2.90 -6.02 -2.58
C HIS A 80 2.97 -7.37 -3.33
N ARG A 81 1.87 -8.14 -3.31
CA ARG A 81 1.75 -9.40 -4.08
C ARG A 81 1.90 -9.15 -5.58
N MET A 82 1.24 -8.12 -6.11
CA MET A 82 1.32 -7.78 -7.54
C MET A 82 2.72 -7.35 -7.95
N LEU A 83 3.40 -6.55 -7.11
CA LEU A 83 4.80 -6.16 -7.36
C LEU A 83 5.72 -7.38 -7.40
N ARG A 84 5.51 -8.36 -6.50
CA ARG A 84 6.27 -9.62 -6.50
C ARG A 84 6.01 -10.43 -7.77
N THR A 85 4.74 -10.57 -8.17
CA THR A 85 4.37 -11.25 -9.42
C THR A 85 4.99 -10.58 -10.65
N TRP A 86 5.11 -9.24 -10.69
CA TRP A 86 5.83 -8.58 -11.77
C TRP A 86 7.31 -8.95 -11.83
N GLN A 87 7.99 -9.03 -10.68
CA GLN A 87 9.40 -9.46 -10.62
C GLN A 87 9.58 -10.92 -11.01
N GLU A 88 8.64 -11.80 -10.62
CA GLU A 88 8.65 -13.22 -11.01
C GLU A 88 8.44 -13.40 -12.52
N GLN A 89 7.61 -12.57 -13.15
CA GLN A 89 7.28 -12.67 -14.58
C GLN A 89 8.28 -11.97 -15.50
N ASP A 90 8.99 -10.97 -15.02
CA ASP A 90 9.88 -10.11 -15.81
C ASP A 90 11.25 -10.00 -15.13
N PRO A 91 12.22 -10.86 -15.51
CA PRO A 91 13.57 -10.86 -14.94
C PRO A 91 14.31 -9.54 -15.16
N ALA A 92 14.04 -8.83 -16.26
CA ALA A 92 14.68 -7.54 -16.53
C ALA A 92 14.18 -6.47 -15.56
N PHE A 93 12.88 -6.46 -15.25
CA PHE A 93 12.31 -5.60 -14.21
C PHE A 93 12.87 -5.93 -12.83
N ALA A 94 13.01 -7.22 -12.48
CA ALA A 94 13.61 -7.64 -11.23
C ALA A 94 15.07 -7.17 -11.10
N ALA A 95 15.89 -7.34 -12.15
CA ALA A 95 17.27 -6.88 -12.19
C ALA A 95 17.36 -5.34 -12.03
N ALA A 96 16.47 -4.60 -12.69
CA ALA A 96 16.39 -3.15 -12.56
C ALA A 96 16.05 -2.70 -11.13
N MET A 97 15.13 -3.41 -10.46
CA MET A 97 14.80 -3.15 -9.04
C MET A 97 16.00 -3.39 -8.13
N THR A 98 16.75 -4.48 -8.33
CA THR A 98 17.97 -4.77 -7.57
C THR A 98 19.03 -3.67 -7.78
N ALA A 99 19.29 -3.28 -9.03
CA ALA A 99 20.25 -2.22 -9.35
C ALA A 99 19.84 -0.86 -8.73
N ALA A 100 18.54 -0.56 -8.70
CA ALA A 100 18.02 0.64 -8.06
C ALA A 100 18.25 0.64 -6.54
N VAL A 101 18.07 -0.51 -5.87
CA VAL A 101 18.36 -0.65 -4.43
C VAL A 101 19.86 -0.48 -4.17
N GLU A 102 20.72 -1.11 -4.97
CA GLU A 102 22.18 -0.96 -4.84
C GLU A 102 22.64 0.49 -5.02
N LEU A 103 22.04 1.21 -5.98
CA LEU A 103 22.29 2.63 -6.16
C LEU A 103 21.94 3.42 -4.89
N ALA A 104 20.76 3.16 -4.31
CA ALA A 104 20.32 3.84 -3.10
C ALA A 104 21.25 3.59 -1.90
N GLU A 105 21.73 2.36 -1.73
CA GLU A 105 22.70 2.03 -0.67
C GLU A 105 24.03 2.74 -0.87
N ARG A 106 24.56 2.79 -2.10
CA ARG A 106 25.78 3.55 -2.41
C ARG A 106 25.63 5.04 -2.14
N GLU A 107 24.48 5.63 -2.48
CA GLU A 107 24.20 7.04 -2.18
C GLU A 107 24.10 7.28 -0.67
N ARG A 108 23.52 6.35 0.09
CA ARG A 108 23.48 6.43 1.56
C ARG A 108 24.86 6.36 2.18
N GLU A 109 25.69 5.44 1.73
CA GLU A 109 27.08 5.33 2.19
C GLU A 109 27.87 6.60 1.89
N ARG A 110 27.68 7.19 0.71
CA ARG A 110 28.30 8.46 0.33
C ARG A 110 27.83 9.61 1.23
N ALA A 111 26.53 9.70 1.49
CA ALA A 111 25.96 10.71 2.38
C ALA A 111 26.42 10.55 3.83
N ALA A 112 26.52 9.32 4.34
CA ALA A 112 27.00 9.04 5.70
C ALA A 112 28.47 9.47 5.91
N ARG A 113 29.31 9.36 4.87
CA ARG A 113 30.70 9.84 4.90
C ARG A 113 30.83 11.37 4.81
N ALA A 114 29.80 12.06 4.34
CA ALA A 114 29.82 13.50 4.12
C ALA A 114 29.43 14.34 5.36
N GLU A 115 29.26 13.72 6.54
CA GLU A 115 28.83 14.37 7.81
C GLU A 115 27.63 15.32 7.66
N THR A 116 26.82 15.14 6.61
CA THR A 116 25.67 16.00 6.35
C THR A 116 24.43 15.40 7.00
N GLU A 117 23.64 16.28 7.61
CA GLU A 117 22.51 16.03 8.50
C GLU A 117 21.68 14.75 8.26
N ALA A 118 21.49 14.03 9.36
CA ALA A 118 20.47 13.02 9.65
C ALA A 118 20.20 11.95 8.56
N PRO A 119 20.43 10.65 8.88
CA PRO A 119 19.94 9.54 8.06
C PRO A 119 18.42 9.45 8.23
N GLY A 120 17.69 10.30 7.51
CA GLY A 120 16.24 10.33 7.48
C GLY A 120 15.82 10.29 6.03
N LEU A 121 15.04 9.28 5.65
CA LEU A 121 14.59 9.14 4.28
C LEU A 121 13.98 10.47 3.77
N GLY A 122 14.41 10.88 2.58
CA GLY A 122 14.19 12.23 2.07
C GLY A 122 12.72 12.56 1.74
N PRO A 123 12.46 13.70 1.09
CA PRO A 123 11.10 14.18 0.77
C PRO A 123 10.23 13.14 0.04
N ALA A 124 10.85 12.22 -0.71
CA ALA A 124 10.14 11.12 -1.36
C ALA A 124 9.48 10.14 -0.40
N ALA A 125 10.17 9.75 0.67
CA ALA A 125 9.58 8.90 1.70
C ALA A 125 8.43 9.61 2.41
N LEU A 126 8.55 10.93 2.61
CA LEU A 126 7.48 11.70 3.24
C LEU A 126 6.24 11.74 2.34
N ARG A 127 6.44 11.88 1.02
CA ARG A 127 5.34 11.75 0.05
C ARG A 127 4.65 10.39 0.12
N VAL A 128 5.42 9.29 0.22
CA VAL A 128 4.85 7.93 0.38
C VAL A 128 4.04 7.81 1.67
N VAL A 129 4.56 8.32 2.80
CA VAL A 129 3.81 8.35 4.07
C VAL A 129 2.53 9.16 3.94
N LEU A 130 2.60 10.36 3.37
CA LEU A 130 1.43 11.23 3.19
C LEU A 130 0.38 10.55 2.31
N LYS A 131 0.79 9.90 1.21
CA LYS A 131 -0.08 9.10 0.35
C LYS A 131 -0.76 7.96 1.13
N ALA A 132 0.01 7.16 1.86
CA ALA A 132 -0.53 6.05 2.65
C ALA A 132 -1.51 6.52 3.74
N VAL A 133 -1.20 7.61 4.45
CA VAL A 133 -2.10 8.20 5.46
C VAL A 133 -3.41 8.71 4.83
N ARG A 134 -3.33 9.30 3.64
CA ARG A 134 -4.52 9.74 2.88
C ARG A 134 -5.38 8.57 2.42
N GLU A 135 -4.77 7.46 2.06
CA GLU A 135 -5.45 6.20 1.72
C GLU A 135 -6.05 5.50 2.94
N GLY A 136 -5.61 5.88 4.14
CA GLY A 136 -6.21 5.46 5.41
C GLY A 136 -5.35 4.54 6.25
N SER A 137 -4.09 4.33 5.88
CA SER A 137 -3.13 3.57 6.70
C SER A 137 -2.91 4.23 8.07
N VAL A 138 -2.70 3.39 9.09
CA VAL A 138 -2.28 3.84 10.43
C VAL A 138 -0.89 4.47 10.34
N GLN A 139 -0.60 5.50 11.15
CA GLN A 139 0.64 6.27 11.06
C GLN A 139 1.92 5.42 11.19
N SER A 140 1.92 4.42 12.08
CA SER A 140 3.06 3.51 12.23
C SER A 140 3.29 2.65 10.99
N ALA A 141 2.22 2.11 10.40
CA ALA A 141 2.28 1.37 9.14
C ALA A 141 2.72 2.26 7.97
N ALA A 142 2.22 3.50 7.90
CA ALA A 142 2.65 4.46 6.89
C ALA A 142 4.13 4.81 7.03
N ALA A 143 4.61 5.07 8.25
CA ALA A 143 6.02 5.35 8.53
C ALA A 143 6.94 4.20 8.06
N ALA A 144 6.54 2.95 8.31
CA ALA A 144 7.26 1.78 7.83
C ALA A 144 7.34 1.71 6.29
N LEU A 145 6.29 2.11 5.57
CA LEU A 145 6.30 2.21 4.10
C LEU A 145 7.31 3.26 3.60
N GLY A 146 7.48 4.35 4.36
CA GLY A 146 8.50 5.35 4.12
C GLY A 146 9.90 4.96 4.62
N GLY A 147 10.11 3.72 5.08
CA GLY A 147 11.40 3.23 5.57
C GLY A 147 11.78 3.69 6.98
N TRP A 148 10.87 4.36 7.72
CA TRP A 148 11.15 4.82 9.08
C TRP A 148 10.78 3.78 10.14
N SER A 149 11.60 3.69 11.18
CA SER A 149 11.17 3.07 12.43
C SER A 149 10.16 3.98 13.15
N GLU A 150 9.23 3.39 13.89
CA GLU A 150 8.22 4.15 14.64
C GLU A 150 8.85 5.20 15.57
N GLN A 151 9.92 4.83 16.28
CA GLN A 151 10.63 5.75 17.18
C GLN A 151 11.29 6.90 16.42
N SER A 152 11.94 6.62 15.28
CA SER A 152 12.57 7.66 14.45
C SER A 152 11.54 8.64 13.89
N PHE A 153 10.37 8.13 13.47
CA PHE A 153 9.27 8.91 12.95
C PHE A 153 8.60 9.78 14.02
N LEU A 154 8.37 9.22 15.22
CA LEU A 154 7.87 9.99 16.36
C LEU A 154 8.86 11.08 16.78
N ARG A 155 10.16 10.78 16.76
CA ARG A 155 11.22 11.77 17.02
C ARG A 155 11.20 12.88 15.96
N LEU A 156 11.06 12.55 14.68
CA LEU A 156 10.93 13.52 13.59
C LEU A 156 9.70 14.41 13.80
N ARG A 157 8.54 13.83 14.13
CA ARG A 157 7.30 14.57 14.38
C ARG A 157 7.40 15.52 15.58
N ARG A 158 8.17 15.15 16.62
CA ARG A 158 8.42 16.02 17.78
C ARG A 158 9.39 17.15 17.45
N LYS A 159 10.38 16.89 16.59
CA LYS A 159 11.39 17.88 16.18
C LYS A 159 10.86 18.88 15.15
N SER A 160 10.00 18.46 14.22
CA SER A 160 9.47 19.29 13.14
C SER A 160 7.94 19.43 13.24
N PRO A 161 7.42 20.62 13.60
CA PRO A 161 5.97 20.87 13.62
C PRO A 161 5.36 20.84 12.21
N GLU A 162 6.13 21.13 11.17
CA GLU A 162 5.70 21.07 9.76
C GLU A 162 5.29 19.65 9.34
N VAL A 163 6.11 18.65 9.69
CA VAL A 163 5.78 17.24 9.42
C VAL A 163 4.49 16.83 10.15
N ALA A 164 4.31 17.29 11.39
CA ALA A 164 3.07 17.03 12.13
C ALA A 164 1.84 17.66 11.46
N ALA A 165 1.97 18.89 10.96
CA ALA A 165 0.92 19.61 10.24
C ALA A 165 0.57 18.92 8.91
N LEU A 166 1.56 18.47 8.14
CA LEU A 166 1.35 17.71 6.90
C LEU A 166 0.60 16.39 7.15
N LEU A 167 0.94 15.66 8.20
CA LEU A 167 0.22 14.43 8.58
C LEU A 167 -1.22 14.72 9.04
N ALA A 168 -1.47 15.85 9.70
CA ALA A 168 -2.82 16.27 10.04
C ALA A 168 -3.63 16.64 8.78
N ALA A 169 -3.03 17.40 7.86
CA ALA A 169 -3.61 17.76 6.57
C ALA A 169 -3.96 16.52 5.73
N ALA A 170 -3.03 15.57 5.63
CA ALA A 170 -3.24 14.29 4.95
C ALA A 170 -4.45 13.52 5.51
N ARG A 171 -4.61 13.47 6.83
CA ARG A 171 -5.79 12.85 7.48
C ARG A 171 -7.08 13.61 7.21
N ARG A 172 -7.06 14.94 7.20
CA ARG A 172 -8.24 15.76 6.84
C ARG A 172 -8.65 15.56 5.39
N ALA A 173 -7.68 15.47 4.48
CA ALA A 173 -7.94 15.19 3.07
C ALA A 173 -8.64 13.84 2.87
N ARG A 174 -8.29 12.81 3.68
CA ARG A 174 -9.02 11.52 3.70
C ARG A 174 -10.51 11.71 4.02
N ALA A 175 -10.84 12.46 5.07
CA ALA A 175 -12.22 12.68 5.48
C ALA A 175 -13.07 13.31 4.35
N LYS A 176 -12.51 14.30 3.64
CA LYS A 176 -13.15 14.92 2.47
C LYS A 176 -13.38 13.92 1.32
N LYS A 177 -12.44 12.98 1.10
CA LYS A 177 -12.57 11.94 0.07
C LYS A 177 -13.60 10.86 0.44
N ALA A 178 -13.68 10.50 1.72
CA ALA A 178 -14.69 9.57 2.22
C ALA A 178 -16.10 10.16 2.10
N ASP A 179 -16.27 11.44 2.42
CA ASP A 179 -17.56 12.15 2.30
C ASP A 179 -18.05 12.19 0.84
N ARG A 180 -17.13 12.38 -0.12
CA ARG A 180 -17.43 12.28 -1.57
C ARG A 180 -17.85 10.87 -2.01
N ARG A 181 -17.43 9.81 -1.32
CA ARG A 181 -17.83 8.41 -1.59
C ARG A 181 -19.07 7.97 -0.81
N GLY A 182 -19.44 8.70 0.24
CA GLY A 182 -20.47 8.34 1.22
C GLY A 182 -21.90 8.69 0.84
N ARG A 183 -22.16 9.26 -0.34
CA ARG A 183 -23.54 9.50 -0.80
C ARG A 183 -23.92 8.55 -1.94
N PRO A 184 -24.32 7.31 -1.64
CA PRO A 184 -25.07 6.53 -2.62
C PRO A 184 -26.41 7.23 -2.87
N ARG A 185 -26.54 7.93 -3.99
CA ARG A 185 -27.84 8.14 -4.62
C ARG A 185 -28.28 6.82 -5.28
N PHE A 186 -28.58 5.81 -4.47
CA PHE A 186 -29.34 4.65 -4.95
C PHE A 186 -30.83 4.98 -4.80
N GLU A 187 -31.37 5.79 -5.71
CA GLU A 187 -32.81 6.05 -5.85
C GLU A 187 -33.54 4.99 -6.70
N ARG A 188 -32.92 3.83 -6.97
CA ARG A 188 -33.58 2.72 -7.68
C ARG A 188 -33.30 1.40 -6.99
N GLY A 189 -34.04 1.16 -5.91
CA GLY A 189 -34.09 -0.13 -5.24
C GLY A 189 -34.90 -1.12 -6.08
N TYR A 190 -34.20 -2.05 -6.75
CA TYR A 190 -34.83 -3.28 -7.20
C TYR A 190 -34.93 -4.21 -5.99
N ARG A 191 -36.16 -4.62 -5.65
CA ARG A 191 -36.44 -5.63 -4.62
C ARG A 191 -36.32 -7.00 -5.28
N LEU A 192 -35.36 -7.82 -4.84
CA LEU A 192 -35.32 -9.23 -5.22
C LEU A 192 -36.53 -9.92 -4.56
N VAL A 193 -37.50 -10.31 -5.39
CA VAL A 193 -38.60 -11.18 -5.01
C VAL A 193 -38.08 -12.61 -5.11
N ARG A 194 -38.03 -13.33 -3.99
CA ARG A 194 -37.93 -14.79 -4.05
C ARG A 194 -39.27 -15.30 -4.54
N VAL A 195 -39.26 -15.91 -5.72
CA VAL A 195 -40.37 -16.73 -6.18
C VAL A 195 -40.21 -18.06 -5.47
N ASP A 196 -41.05 -18.31 -4.45
CA ASP A 196 -41.25 -19.68 -3.97
C ASP A 196 -41.96 -20.42 -5.11
N GLU A 197 -41.27 -21.36 -5.75
CA GLU A 197 -41.91 -22.35 -6.60
C GLU A 197 -42.74 -23.26 -5.70
N GLY A 198 -44.02 -22.92 -5.61
CA GLY A 198 -45.02 -23.69 -4.87
C GLY A 198 -45.11 -25.11 -5.41
N GLU A 199 -44.95 -26.05 -4.48
CA GLU A 199 -45.38 -27.44 -4.58
C GLU A 199 -46.83 -27.50 -5.10
N MET A 200 -46.99 -27.95 -6.35
CA MET A 200 -48.21 -28.65 -6.74
C MET A 200 -47.86 -30.12 -6.89
N GLY A 201 -48.31 -30.89 -5.90
CA GLY A 201 -48.25 -32.34 -5.91
C GLY A 201 -49.01 -32.93 -7.09
N SER A 202 -48.46 -34.00 -7.63
CA SER A 202 -49.26 -35.06 -8.23
C SER A 202 -48.60 -36.39 -7.90
N ASP A 203 -49.36 -37.19 -7.15
CA ASP A 203 -49.09 -38.57 -6.79
C ASP A 203 -48.59 -39.42 -7.96
N ALA A 204 -47.50 -40.15 -7.75
CA ALA A 204 -47.23 -41.39 -8.46
C ALA A 204 -46.29 -42.28 -7.64
N SER A 205 -46.92 -43.16 -6.88
CA SER A 205 -46.39 -44.36 -6.24
C SER A 205 -45.60 -45.29 -7.18
N VAL A 206 -44.34 -45.60 -6.86
CA VAL A 206 -43.66 -46.92 -6.97
C VAL A 206 -42.41 -46.82 -6.07
N GLY A 207 -42.15 -47.59 -5.02
CA GLY A 207 -42.51 -48.98 -4.76
C GLY A 207 -41.37 -49.94 -5.11
N ARG A 208 -40.18 -49.82 -4.50
CA ARG A 208 -39.25 -50.97 -4.36
C ARG A 208 -38.17 -50.74 -3.31
N GLY A 209 -38.13 -51.66 -2.34
CA GLY A 209 -37.15 -51.70 -1.26
C GLY A 209 -35.92 -52.56 -1.55
N ASN A 210 -35.35 -53.06 -0.45
CA ASN A 210 -34.03 -53.70 -0.24
C ASN A 210 -32.85 -52.73 -0.24
N GLY A 211 -31.98 -52.66 0.77
CA GLY A 211 -31.76 -53.54 1.92
C GLY A 211 -30.26 -53.89 1.99
N GLY A 212 -29.69 -53.83 3.21
CA GLY A 212 -28.39 -54.43 3.56
C GLY A 212 -27.17 -53.58 3.21
N ALA A 213 -26.47 -52.94 4.15
CA ALA A 213 -25.65 -53.50 5.26
C ALA A 213 -24.25 -53.98 4.82
N ALA A 214 -23.29 -53.58 5.65
CA ALA A 214 -21.92 -54.05 5.79
C ALA A 214 -20.89 -53.58 4.73
N ASP A 215 -19.61 -53.51 5.02
CA ASP A 215 -18.77 -53.37 6.22
C ASP A 215 -17.34 -53.52 5.66
N GLY A 216 -16.34 -52.98 6.35
CA GLY A 216 -14.96 -53.45 6.24
C GLY A 216 -14.09 -52.87 5.12
N GLY A 217 -12.84 -52.58 5.48
CA GLY A 217 -11.74 -52.75 4.52
C GLY A 217 -10.57 -51.78 4.59
N SER A 218 -9.91 -51.72 5.75
CA SER A 218 -8.44 -51.78 5.90
C SER A 218 -7.50 -50.81 5.16
N ALA A 219 -6.65 -50.20 5.99
CA ALA A 219 -5.32 -49.69 5.67
C ALA A 219 -4.40 -50.76 5.04
N PRO A 220 -3.27 -50.31 4.48
CA PRO A 220 -2.02 -50.91 4.92
C PRO A 220 -0.93 -49.90 5.31
N SER A 221 -0.28 -50.27 6.41
CA SER A 221 1.02 -49.82 6.89
C SER A 221 2.14 -50.12 5.88
N GLY A 222 3.16 -49.26 5.85
CA GLY A 222 4.47 -49.56 5.25
C GLY A 222 5.57 -48.87 6.05
N PRO A 223 6.47 -49.61 6.72
CA PRO A 223 7.64 -49.07 7.40
C PRO A 223 8.94 -49.30 6.61
N GLY A 224 9.95 -48.46 6.87
CA GLY A 224 11.33 -48.95 7.01
C GLY A 224 12.43 -48.30 6.17
N SER A 225 13.59 -48.19 6.83
CA SER A 225 14.97 -48.16 6.30
C SER A 225 15.54 -46.78 5.95
N THR A 226 16.29 -46.09 6.83
CA THR A 226 17.69 -46.27 7.32
C THR A 226 18.80 -45.92 6.32
N GLY A 227 19.71 -45.04 6.78
CA GLY A 227 21.16 -45.16 6.55
C GLY A 227 21.79 -44.18 5.56
N GLY A 228 22.78 -43.41 6.02
CA GLY A 228 23.70 -42.70 5.12
C GLY A 228 24.48 -41.54 5.73
N ALA A 229 25.41 -41.82 6.65
CA ALA A 229 26.49 -40.91 7.00
C ALA A 229 27.70 -41.15 6.08
N ALA A 230 28.34 -40.10 5.56
CA ALA A 230 29.76 -40.13 5.17
C ALA A 230 30.31 -38.71 5.04
N ALA A 231 31.38 -38.46 5.79
CA ALA A 231 32.29 -37.35 5.64
C ALA A 231 33.19 -37.53 4.40
N ALA A 232 33.67 -36.44 3.82
CA ALA A 232 34.95 -36.41 3.10
C ALA A 232 35.52 -34.99 3.06
N SER A 233 36.70 -34.87 3.67
CA SER A 233 37.68 -33.79 3.48
C SER A 233 38.32 -33.82 2.10
N GLY A 234 38.92 -32.70 1.70
CA GLY A 234 39.91 -32.57 0.61
C GLY A 234 39.54 -31.42 -0.33
N ALA A 235 40.37 -30.42 -0.62
CA ALA A 235 41.78 -30.16 -0.34
C ALA A 235 42.00 -28.64 -0.26
#